data_AF-A0AAV4RT26-F1
#
_entry.id   AF-A0AAV4RT26-F1
#
_cell.length_a   1.000
_cell.length_b   1.000
_cell.length_c   1.000
_cell.angle_alpha   90.00
_cell.angle_beta   90.00
_cell.angle_gamma   90.00
#
_symmetry.space_group_name_H-M   'P 1'
#
loop_
_entity.id
_entity.type
_entity.pdbx_description
1 polymer ?
#
loop_
_entity_poly.entity_id
_entity_poly.type
_entity_poly.pdbx_seq_one_letter_code
_entity_poly.pdbx_strand_id
1 'polypeptide(L)'
;MLDYSKDYVIILRNHCEKVLSAQKELAAATTNLSQHLRAYENQPFPLDTDPDSVLKTTLREFASTLDEVSSLQQVCATQLGDGMLYPLNRFIEADLSDIFTMMEMFSSASNEMEAVVTKFCKCSKKRDSEKVKQDINEEVYMATKKYHQTALHYYANMNALQYKRKIALLEPIMGYLHALRSTFSVGQETLNTTELETFLSNISSSVQGVQTELGHETQMTVEIIDTIEQQSQHLYYAEPPVDMPYIPPNTRLSQKSGYLFYKTKFAGMVTKWDHVFIYTLGSKLMSIAKG
;
A
#
# COMPACT_ATOMS: atom_id res chain seq x y z
N MET A 1 -6.49 31.53 -25.65
CA MET A 1 -5.95 30.38 -26.45
C MET A 1 -4.77 29.72 -25.74
N LEU A 2 -3.79 30.50 -25.24
CA LEU A 2 -2.72 30.00 -24.37
C LEU A 2 -3.24 29.40 -23.06
N ASP A 3 -4.22 30.05 -22.43
CA ASP A 3 -4.82 29.56 -21.17
C ASP A 3 -5.48 28.18 -21.33
N TYR A 4 -6.29 27.98 -22.38
CA TYR A 4 -6.89 26.68 -22.67
C TYR A 4 -5.85 25.56 -22.89
N SER A 5 -4.70 25.90 -23.50
CA SER A 5 -3.62 24.93 -23.68
C SER A 5 -2.89 24.62 -22.37
N LYS A 6 -2.77 25.59 -21.46
CA LYS A 6 -2.18 25.42 -20.13
C LYS A 6 -3.08 24.55 -19.27
N ASP A 7 -4.38 24.85 -19.22
CA ASP A 7 -5.35 24.12 -18.40
C ASP A 7 -5.39 22.64 -18.76
N TYR A 8 -5.40 22.33 -20.07
CA TYR A 8 -5.36 20.96 -20.55
C TYR A 8 -4.12 20.20 -20.05
N VAL A 9 -2.93 20.80 -20.17
CA VAL A 9 -1.67 20.14 -19.77
C VAL A 9 -1.58 19.98 -18.25
N ILE A 10 -2.10 20.94 -17.47
CA ILE A 10 -2.19 20.83 -16.01
C ILE A 10 -3.12 19.67 -15.62
N ILE A 11 -4.28 19.55 -16.27
CA ILE A 11 -5.20 18.43 -16.02
C ILE A 11 -4.54 17.09 -16.37
N LEU A 12 -3.88 16.99 -17.52
CA LEU A 12 -3.12 15.80 -17.91
C LEU A 12 -2.05 15.45 -16.87
N ARG A 13 -1.26 16.43 -16.42
CA ARG A 13 -0.24 16.27 -15.38
C ARG A 13 -0.84 15.73 -14.08
N ASN A 14 -1.99 16.24 -13.66
CA ASN A 14 -2.69 15.75 -12.47
C ASN A 14 -3.15 14.29 -12.62
N HIS A 15 -3.59 13.88 -13.82
CA HIS A 15 -3.91 12.48 -14.09
C HIS A 15 -2.66 11.59 -14.04
N CYS A 16 -1.56 12.01 -14.66
CA CYS A 16 -0.28 11.30 -14.62
C CYS A 16 0.28 11.19 -13.19
N GLU A 17 0.15 12.23 -12.38
CA GLU A 17 0.56 12.25 -10.98
C GLU A 17 -0.25 11.26 -10.14
N LYS A 18 -1.58 11.18 -10.35
CA LYS A 18 -2.42 10.17 -9.71
C LYS A 18 -1.99 8.74 -10.06
N VAL A 19 -1.68 8.48 -11.33
CA VAL A 19 -1.18 7.18 -11.79
C VAL A 19 0.15 6.84 -11.09
N LEU A 20 1.09 7.78 -11.05
CA LEU A 20 2.37 7.60 -10.36
C LEU A 20 2.18 7.34 -8.86
N SER A 21 1.29 8.09 -8.21
CA SER A 21 0.99 7.92 -6.79
C SER A 21 0.42 6.54 -6.51
N ALA A 22 -0.55 6.08 -7.31
CA ALA A 22 -1.11 4.74 -7.17
C ALA A 22 -0.05 3.65 -7.35
N GLN A 23 0.86 3.81 -8.31
CA GLN A 23 1.97 2.86 -8.51
C GLN A 23 2.93 2.82 -7.31
N LYS A 24 3.24 3.97 -6.71
CA LYS A 24 4.06 4.05 -5.49
C LYS A 24 3.37 3.41 -4.28
N GLU A 25 2.07 3.64 -4.15
CA GLU A 25 1.27 3.07 -3.06
C GLU A 25 1.15 1.55 -3.19
N LEU A 26 0.99 1.03 -4.41
CA LEU A 26 1.02 -0.41 -4.69
C LEU A 26 2.37 -1.03 -4.28
N ALA A 27 3.49 -0.40 -4.65
CA ALA A 27 4.82 -0.84 -4.24
C ALA A 27 4.96 -0.90 -2.70
N ALA A 28 4.53 0.16 -2.01
CA ALA A 28 4.57 0.22 -0.55
C ALA A 28 3.68 -0.86 0.09
N ALA A 29 2.47 -1.07 -0.43
CA ALA A 29 1.55 -2.09 0.06
C ALA A 29 2.13 -3.51 -0.10
N THR A 30 2.76 -3.81 -1.24
CA THR A 30 3.43 -5.10 -1.48
C THR A 30 4.61 -5.31 -0.53
N THR A 31 5.43 -4.27 -0.28
CA THR A 31 6.50 -4.33 0.72
C THR A 31 5.96 -4.62 2.12
N ASN A 32 4.88 -3.93 2.53
CA ASN A 32 4.28 -4.14 3.84
C ASN A 32 3.72 -5.56 3.99
N LEU A 33 3.12 -6.10 2.92
CA LEU A 33 2.64 -7.49 2.91
C LEU A 33 3.80 -8.47 3.10
N SER A 34 4.90 -8.32 2.36
CA SER A 34 6.12 -9.13 2.52
C SER A 34 6.64 -9.08 3.97
N GLN A 35 6.76 -7.89 4.55
CA GLN A 35 7.20 -7.71 5.93
C GLN A 35 6.26 -8.39 6.93
N HIS A 36 4.94 -8.33 6.71
CA HIS A 36 3.97 -8.98 7.57
C HIS A 36 4.09 -10.50 7.54
N LEU A 37 4.31 -11.10 6.36
CA LEU A 37 4.53 -12.55 6.25
C LEU A 37 5.79 -12.99 7.02
N ARG A 38 6.87 -12.21 6.96
CA ARG A 38 8.10 -12.47 7.74
C ARG A 38 7.90 -12.32 9.24
N ALA A 39 7.02 -11.43 9.67
CA ALA A 39 6.75 -11.23 11.09
C ALA A 39 6.18 -12.50 11.77
N TYR A 40 5.56 -13.40 11.01
CA TYR A 40 5.03 -14.68 11.53
C TYR A 40 6.11 -15.54 12.19
N GLU A 41 7.37 -15.46 11.74
CA GLU A 41 8.49 -16.21 12.33
C GLU A 41 8.68 -15.92 13.83
N ASN A 42 8.37 -14.71 14.26
CA ASN A 42 8.52 -14.27 15.65
C ASN A 42 7.22 -14.36 16.46
N GLN A 43 6.12 -14.83 15.86
CA GLN A 43 4.83 -14.87 16.52
C GLN A 43 4.73 -16.12 17.42
N PRO A 44 4.59 -15.97 18.74
CA PRO A 44 4.44 -17.12 19.63
C PRO A 44 3.05 -17.73 19.44
N PHE A 45 3.00 -19.00 19.09
CA PHE A 45 1.76 -19.76 19.09
C PHE A 45 1.84 -20.81 20.21
N PRO A 46 1.02 -20.69 21.29
CA PRO A 46 1.15 -21.52 22.49
C PRO A 46 1.00 -23.03 22.27
N LEU A 47 0.34 -23.41 21.18
CA LEU A 47 0.09 -24.80 20.79
C LEU A 47 0.99 -25.24 19.63
N ASP A 48 1.94 -24.41 19.20
CA ASP A 48 2.90 -24.79 18.15
C ASP A 48 3.89 -25.79 18.74
N THR A 49 3.70 -27.05 18.36
CA THR A 49 4.60 -28.14 18.70
C THR A 49 5.69 -28.34 17.65
N ASP A 50 5.66 -27.59 16.54
CA ASP A 50 6.58 -27.73 15.42
C ASP A 50 7.41 -26.44 15.20
N PRO A 51 8.55 -26.31 15.92
CA PRO A 51 9.40 -25.13 15.81
C PRO A 51 9.93 -24.90 14.38
N ASP A 52 10.09 -25.96 13.57
CA ASP A 52 10.60 -25.94 12.19
C ASP A 52 9.47 -26.06 11.14
N SER A 53 8.23 -25.69 11.49
CA SER A 53 7.08 -25.97 10.61
C SER A 53 7.27 -25.43 9.20
N VAL A 54 6.88 -26.26 8.24
CA VAL A 54 6.83 -25.96 6.79
C VAL A 54 6.08 -24.65 6.52
N LEU A 55 5.17 -24.25 7.40
CA LEU A 55 4.47 -22.97 7.32
C LEU A 55 5.42 -21.77 7.41
N LYS A 56 6.39 -21.77 8.34
CA LYS A 56 7.33 -20.66 8.52
C LYS A 56 8.23 -20.49 7.29
N THR A 57 8.75 -21.59 6.75
CA THR A 57 9.58 -21.56 5.53
C THR A 57 8.76 -21.14 4.31
N THR A 58 7.54 -21.65 4.16
CA THR A 58 6.61 -21.29 3.08
C THR A 58 6.28 -19.79 3.09
N LEU A 59 5.94 -19.22 4.26
CA LEU A 59 5.65 -17.79 4.39
C LEU A 59 6.87 -16.92 4.08
N ARG A 60 8.08 -17.38 4.44
CA ARG A 60 9.33 -16.69 4.10
C ARG A 60 9.59 -16.69 2.59
N GLU A 61 9.33 -17.81 1.92
CA GLU A 61 9.46 -17.91 0.45
C GLU A 61 8.45 -17.00 -0.25
N PHE A 62 7.18 -16.97 0.17
CA PHE A 62 6.20 -16.00 -0.33
C PHE A 62 6.65 -14.55 -0.14
N ALA A 63 7.20 -14.21 1.04
CA ALA A 63 7.72 -12.87 1.30
C ALA A 63 8.85 -12.48 0.34
N SER A 64 9.76 -13.40 0.05
CA SER A 64 10.85 -13.16 -0.93
C SER A 64 10.31 -12.89 -2.33
N THR A 65 9.33 -13.65 -2.81
CA THR A 65 8.67 -13.36 -4.10
C THR A 65 7.97 -12.00 -4.09
N LEU A 66 7.31 -11.62 -2.98
CA LEU A 66 6.67 -10.30 -2.86
C LEU A 66 7.69 -9.15 -2.86
N ASP A 67 8.89 -9.34 -2.32
CA ASP A 67 9.97 -8.34 -2.40
C ASP A 67 10.41 -8.11 -3.85
N GLU A 68 10.53 -9.17 -4.64
CA GLU A 68 10.84 -9.06 -6.07
C GLU A 68 9.74 -8.30 -6.82
N VAL A 69 8.48 -8.61 -6.54
CA VAL A 69 7.32 -7.89 -7.12
C VAL A 69 7.34 -6.42 -6.70
N SER A 70 7.59 -6.10 -5.44
CA SER A 70 7.69 -4.72 -4.96
C SER A 70 8.84 -3.97 -5.65
N SER A 71 10.00 -4.62 -5.82
CA SER A 71 11.14 -4.04 -6.54
C SER A 71 10.77 -3.66 -7.98
N LEU A 72 10.09 -4.56 -8.71
CA LEU A 72 9.58 -4.25 -10.06
C LEU A 72 8.59 -3.07 -10.05
N GLN A 73 7.70 -3.01 -9.06
CA GLN A 73 6.75 -1.92 -8.90
C GLN A 73 7.43 -0.57 -8.60
N GLN A 74 8.52 -0.57 -7.81
CA GLN A 74 9.34 0.61 -7.53
C GLN A 74 10.10 1.10 -8.76
N VAL A 75 10.69 0.18 -9.54
CA VAL A 75 11.34 0.51 -10.82
C VAL A 75 10.33 1.12 -11.79
N CYS A 76 9.13 0.54 -11.90
CA CYS A 76 8.04 1.10 -12.70
C CYS A 76 7.69 2.53 -12.25
N ALA A 77 7.54 2.76 -10.94
CA ALA A 77 7.26 4.09 -10.39
C ALA A 77 8.36 5.11 -10.76
N THR A 78 9.63 4.72 -10.70
CA THR A 78 10.75 5.58 -11.11
C THR A 78 10.67 5.92 -12.60
N GLN A 79 10.46 4.92 -13.47
CA GLN A 79 10.32 5.12 -14.91
C GLN A 79 9.11 6.01 -15.26
N LEU A 80 8.01 5.90 -14.53
CA LEU A 80 6.85 6.79 -14.66
C LEU A 80 7.15 8.21 -14.19
N GLY A 81 7.94 8.37 -13.11
CA GLY A 81 8.41 9.68 -12.67
C GLY A 81 9.22 10.39 -13.76
N ASP A 82 10.21 9.69 -14.32
CA ASP A 82 11.16 10.27 -15.26
C ASP A 82 10.60 10.42 -16.68
N GLY A 83 9.89 9.41 -17.17
CA GLY A 83 9.42 9.34 -18.55
C GLY A 83 8.02 9.94 -18.78
N MET A 84 7.21 10.09 -17.73
CA MET A 84 5.83 10.60 -17.84
C MET A 84 5.65 11.91 -17.09
N LEU A 85 5.98 11.98 -15.80
CA LEU A 85 5.66 13.16 -14.99
C LEU A 85 6.66 14.32 -15.20
N TYR A 86 7.96 14.02 -15.27
CA TYR A 86 9.01 15.04 -15.42
C TYR A 86 8.86 15.90 -16.70
N PRO A 87 8.60 15.34 -17.90
CA PRO A 87 8.44 16.15 -19.10
C PRO A 87 7.26 17.13 -19.01
N LEU A 88 6.16 16.73 -18.36
CA LEU A 88 4.99 17.59 -18.13
C LEU A 88 5.33 18.75 -17.18
N ASN A 89 6.00 18.46 -16.06
CA ASN A 89 6.42 19.50 -15.11
C ASN A 89 7.36 20.50 -15.79
N ARG A 90 8.37 20.01 -16.52
CA ARG A 90 9.29 20.89 -17.27
C ARG A 90 8.54 21.79 -18.25
N PHE A 91 7.59 21.24 -19.02
CA PHE A 91 6.84 22.03 -19.98
C PHE A 91 5.98 23.11 -19.30
N ILE A 92 5.39 22.82 -18.14
CA ILE A 92 4.58 23.79 -17.39
C ILE A 92 5.47 24.86 -16.74
N GLU A 93 6.50 24.44 -16.03
CA GLU A 93 7.31 25.30 -15.15
C GLU A 93 8.35 26.11 -15.91
N ALA A 94 8.86 25.60 -17.03
CA ALA A 94 9.79 26.32 -17.89
C ALA A 94 9.11 26.85 -19.15
N ASP A 95 8.68 25.98 -20.06
CA ASP A 95 8.28 26.42 -21.40
C ASP A 95 7.04 27.33 -21.41
N LEU A 96 6.00 27.00 -20.64
CA LEU A 96 4.81 27.85 -20.53
C LEU A 96 5.09 29.11 -19.70
N SER A 97 5.83 28.99 -18.60
CA SER A 97 6.18 30.13 -17.73
C SER A 97 6.97 31.20 -18.50
N ASP A 98 7.94 30.79 -19.32
CA ASP A 98 8.72 31.69 -20.19
C ASP A 98 7.84 32.43 -21.19
N ILE A 99 6.84 31.74 -21.77
CA ILE A 99 5.91 32.36 -22.73
C ILE A 99 5.02 33.42 -22.07
N PHE A 100 4.53 33.17 -20.85
CA PHE A 100 3.75 34.17 -20.12
C PHE A 100 4.60 35.39 -19.77
N THR A 101 5.85 35.18 -19.34
CA THR A 101 6.79 36.27 -19.08
C THR A 101 7.04 37.10 -20.34
N MET A 102 7.28 36.46 -21.49
CA MET A 102 7.46 37.17 -22.76
C MET A 102 6.20 37.90 -23.22
N MET A 103 5.01 37.36 -22.95
CA MET A 103 3.74 38.02 -23.24
C MET A 103 3.59 39.32 -22.44
N GLU A 104 3.95 39.32 -21.16
CA GLU A 104 3.95 40.52 -20.32
C GLU A 104 4.97 41.55 -20.82
N MET A 105 6.20 41.12 -21.14
CA MET A 105 7.22 42.00 -21.71
C MET A 105 6.77 42.62 -23.04
N PHE A 106 6.13 41.83 -23.90
CA PHE A 106 5.57 42.30 -25.17
C PHE A 106 4.46 43.33 -24.95
N SER A 107 3.52 43.07 -24.05
CA SER A 107 2.45 44.00 -23.72
C SER A 107 3.01 45.31 -23.14
N SER A 108 3.97 45.23 -22.22
CA SER A 108 4.64 46.40 -21.66
C SER A 108 5.34 47.24 -22.72
N ALA A 109 6.10 46.62 -23.63
CA ALA A 109 6.80 47.32 -24.70
C ALA A 109 5.82 47.95 -25.71
N SER A 110 4.69 47.29 -25.98
CA SER A 110 3.62 47.84 -26.83
C SER A 110 3.00 49.09 -26.22
N ASN A 111 2.65 49.05 -24.94
CA ASN A 111 2.05 50.19 -24.23
C ASN A 111 3.03 51.38 -24.13
N GLU A 112 4.31 51.10 -23.89
CA GLU A 112 5.37 52.12 -23.87
C GLU A 112 5.52 52.80 -25.25
N MET A 113 5.57 52.01 -26.32
CA MET A 113 5.61 52.53 -27.69
C MET A 113 4.38 53.38 -28.01
N GLU A 114 3.17 52.92 -27.67
CA GLU A 114 1.93 53.67 -27.89
C GLU A 114 1.91 55.00 -27.14
N ALA A 115 2.36 55.01 -25.88
CA ALA A 115 2.44 56.22 -25.06
C ALA A 115 3.40 57.26 -25.66
N VAL A 116 4.59 56.83 -26.10
CA VAL A 116 5.60 57.71 -26.69
C VAL A 116 5.18 58.22 -28.07
N VAL A 117 4.58 57.37 -28.91
CA VAL A 117 4.02 57.79 -30.21
C VAL A 117 2.87 58.80 -29.99
N THR A 118 2.01 58.58 -29.01
CA THR A 118 0.94 59.53 -28.65
C THR A 118 1.53 60.88 -28.22
N LYS A 119 2.61 60.88 -27.43
CA LYS A 119 3.35 62.10 -27.03
C LYS A 119 3.93 62.81 -28.26
N PHE A 120 4.54 62.07 -29.19
CA PHE A 120 5.06 62.61 -30.45
C PHE A 120 3.96 63.27 -31.30
N CYS A 121 2.80 62.62 -31.47
CA CYS A 121 1.68 63.17 -32.23
C CYS A 121 1.12 64.48 -31.64
N LYS A 122 1.25 64.69 -30.33
CA LYS A 122 0.81 65.91 -29.64
C LYS A 122 1.83 67.06 -29.73
N CYS A 123 3.04 66.81 -30.23
CA CYS A 123 4.10 67.81 -30.32
C CYS A 123 3.76 68.87 -31.40
N SER A 124 3.80 70.14 -31.02
CA SER A 124 3.44 71.27 -31.87
C SER A 124 4.58 71.69 -32.77
N LYS A 125 4.37 71.63 -34.09
CA LYS A 125 5.37 72.10 -35.08
C LYS A 125 5.75 73.58 -34.94
N LYS A 126 4.87 74.42 -34.37
CA LYS A 126 5.06 75.88 -34.25
C LYS A 126 5.49 76.34 -32.86
N ARG A 127 5.09 75.65 -31.79
CA ARG A 127 5.33 76.09 -30.40
C ARG A 127 6.53 75.41 -29.73
N ASP A 128 6.84 74.18 -30.10
CA ASP A 128 7.88 73.40 -29.42
C ASP A 128 9.25 73.62 -30.05
N SER A 129 10.30 73.65 -29.21
CA SER A 129 11.67 73.88 -29.65
C SER A 129 12.21 72.68 -30.44
N GLU A 130 13.22 72.93 -31.28
CA GLU A 130 13.81 71.86 -32.10
C GLU A 130 14.44 70.75 -31.24
N LYS A 131 15.03 71.13 -30.10
CA LYS A 131 15.56 70.17 -29.13
C LYS A 131 14.46 69.24 -28.58
N VAL A 132 13.31 69.79 -28.18
CA VAL A 132 12.18 68.99 -27.67
C VAL A 132 11.66 68.01 -28.73
N LYS A 133 11.61 68.44 -30.01
CA LYS A 133 11.22 67.55 -31.10
C LYS A 133 12.22 66.41 -31.30
N GLN A 134 13.52 66.73 -31.26
CA GLN A 134 14.59 65.74 -31.41
C GLN A 134 14.56 64.71 -30.27
N ASP A 135 14.43 65.17 -29.03
CA ASP A 135 14.35 64.31 -27.84
C ASP A 135 13.15 63.35 -27.94
N ILE A 136 11.95 63.85 -28.29
CA ILE A 136 10.75 62.99 -28.42
C ILE A 136 10.89 62.03 -29.61
N ASN A 137 11.52 62.44 -30.72
CA ASN A 137 11.77 61.57 -31.85
C ASN A 137 12.76 60.43 -31.49
N GLU A 138 13.75 60.71 -30.65
CA GLU A 138 14.68 59.71 -30.13
C GLU A 138 14.00 58.75 -29.14
N GLU A 139 13.10 59.25 -28.29
CA GLU A 139 12.22 58.39 -27.46
C GLU A 139 11.39 57.44 -28.34
N VAL A 140 10.78 57.94 -29.43
CA VAL A 140 10.00 57.11 -30.38
C VAL A 140 10.88 56.03 -30.99
N TYR A 141 12.10 56.38 -31.43
CA TYR A 141 13.05 55.42 -31.98
C TYR A 141 13.36 54.29 -30.98
N MET A 142 13.69 54.65 -29.74
CA MET A 142 14.04 53.68 -28.70
C MET A 142 12.87 52.76 -28.35
N ALA A 143 11.66 53.31 -28.14
CA ALA A 143 10.48 52.53 -27.81
C ALA A 143 10.03 51.62 -28.97
N THR A 144 10.07 52.12 -30.21
CA THR A 144 9.73 51.32 -31.40
C THR A 144 10.71 50.18 -31.61
N LYS A 145 12.02 50.44 -31.44
CA LYS A 145 13.06 49.41 -31.53
C LYS A 145 12.87 48.33 -30.47
N LYS A 146 12.63 48.72 -29.22
CA LYS A 146 12.37 47.80 -28.10
C LYS A 146 11.15 46.93 -28.38
N TYR A 147 10.02 47.55 -28.73
CA TYR A 147 8.80 46.83 -29.12
C TYR A 147 9.05 45.83 -30.24
N HIS A 148 9.72 46.25 -31.32
CA HIS A 148 9.98 45.37 -32.45
C HIS A 148 10.85 44.16 -32.07
N GLN A 149 11.92 44.37 -31.32
CA GLN A 149 12.78 43.28 -30.84
C GLN A 149 12.02 42.31 -29.93
N THR A 150 11.27 42.83 -28.95
CA THR A 150 10.46 42.01 -28.05
C THR A 150 9.39 41.23 -28.81
N ALA A 151 8.72 41.85 -29.79
CA ALA A 151 7.73 41.20 -30.64
C ALA A 151 8.32 40.03 -31.44
N LEU A 152 9.50 40.22 -32.07
CA LEU A 152 10.19 39.18 -32.81
C LEU A 152 10.52 37.98 -31.92
N HIS A 153 11.06 38.21 -30.72
CA HIS A 153 11.35 37.14 -29.77
C HIS A 153 10.09 36.44 -29.27
N TYR A 154 9.03 37.19 -28.95
CA TYR A 154 7.76 36.62 -28.50
C TYR A 154 7.14 35.73 -29.59
N TYR A 155 7.05 36.21 -30.83
CA TYR A 155 6.49 35.43 -31.94
C TYR A 155 7.33 34.21 -32.30
N ALA A 156 8.66 34.32 -32.26
CA ALA A 156 9.54 33.16 -32.47
C ALA A 156 9.31 32.08 -31.41
N ASN A 157 9.17 32.47 -30.13
CA ASN A 157 8.88 31.52 -29.05
C ASN A 157 7.47 30.94 -29.14
N MET A 158 6.47 31.72 -29.55
CA MET A 158 5.12 31.22 -29.82
C MET A 158 5.10 30.18 -30.94
N ASN A 159 5.90 30.37 -31.99
CA ASN A 159 6.06 29.38 -33.05
C ASN A 159 6.73 28.10 -32.54
N ALA A 160 7.81 28.22 -31.76
CA ALA A 160 8.47 27.08 -31.14
C ALA A 160 7.52 26.31 -30.19
N LEU A 161 6.67 27.02 -29.44
CA LEU A 161 5.71 26.44 -28.53
C LEU A 161 4.71 25.51 -29.24
N GLN A 162 4.35 25.78 -30.49
CA GLN A 162 3.46 24.89 -31.26
C GLN A 162 4.05 23.48 -31.43
N TYR A 163 5.37 23.37 -31.52
CA TYR A 163 6.08 22.09 -31.60
C TYR A 163 6.32 21.50 -30.22
N LYS A 164 6.77 22.32 -29.25
CA LYS A 164 6.97 21.87 -27.86
C LYS A 164 5.70 21.27 -27.27
N ARG A 165 4.52 21.85 -27.54
CA ARG A 165 3.23 21.29 -27.12
C ARG A 165 3.00 19.88 -27.65
N LYS A 166 3.36 19.60 -28.93
CA LYS A 166 3.21 18.25 -29.49
C LYS A 166 4.10 17.25 -28.74
N ILE A 167 5.34 17.64 -28.46
CA ILE A 167 6.29 16.82 -27.69
C ILE A 167 5.74 16.58 -26.29
N ALA A 168 5.35 17.63 -25.57
CA ALA A 168 4.84 17.57 -24.21
C ALA A 168 3.54 16.73 -24.06
N LEU A 169 2.79 16.51 -25.14
CA LEU A 169 1.60 15.66 -25.12
C LEU A 169 1.88 14.21 -25.51
N LEU A 170 2.92 13.96 -26.31
CA LEU A 170 3.23 12.62 -26.84
C LEU A 170 4.28 11.91 -25.99
N GLU A 171 5.34 12.61 -25.59
CA GLU A 171 6.46 12.05 -24.84
C GLU A 171 6.02 11.42 -23.52
N PRO A 172 5.14 12.04 -22.70
CA PRO A 172 4.69 11.42 -21.45
C PRO A 172 3.92 10.10 -21.65
N ILE A 173 3.08 10.04 -22.68
CA ILE A 173 2.29 8.85 -22.99
C ILE A 173 3.20 7.74 -23.51
N MET A 174 4.19 8.10 -24.31
CA MET A 174 5.21 7.16 -24.79
C MET A 174 6.05 6.62 -23.64
N GLY A 175 6.50 7.49 -22.72
CA GLY A 175 7.23 7.10 -21.51
C GLY A 175 6.41 6.17 -20.62
N TYR A 176 5.12 6.46 -20.44
CA TYR A 176 4.18 5.58 -19.73
C TYR A 176 4.12 4.18 -20.36
N LEU A 177 3.91 4.10 -21.68
CA LEU A 177 3.81 2.81 -22.38
C LEU A 177 5.13 2.03 -22.35
N HIS A 178 6.27 2.71 -22.45
CA HIS A 178 7.59 2.07 -22.30
C HIS A 178 7.81 1.52 -20.89
N ALA A 179 7.44 2.28 -19.86
CA ALA A 179 7.54 1.85 -18.47
C ALA A 179 6.70 0.59 -18.21
N LEU A 180 5.44 0.59 -18.67
CA LEU A 180 4.57 -0.58 -18.55
C LEU A 180 5.10 -1.78 -19.32
N ARG A 181 5.50 -1.60 -20.58
CA ARG A 181 6.05 -2.68 -21.39
C ARG A 181 7.28 -3.31 -20.73
N SER A 182 8.20 -2.48 -20.22
CA SER A 182 9.38 -2.96 -19.51
C SER A 182 8.99 -3.73 -18.25
N THR A 183 8.05 -3.20 -17.47
CA THR A 183 7.59 -3.81 -16.22
C THR A 183 6.94 -5.17 -16.47
N PHE A 184 6.10 -5.29 -17.50
CA PHE A 184 5.50 -6.57 -17.87
C PHE A 184 6.50 -7.57 -18.44
N SER A 185 7.47 -7.11 -19.23
CA SER A 185 8.51 -7.99 -19.78
C SER A 185 9.36 -8.60 -18.65
N VAL A 186 9.89 -7.75 -17.76
CA VAL A 186 10.70 -8.23 -16.63
C VAL A 186 9.83 -9.00 -15.64
N GLY A 187 8.61 -8.55 -15.38
CA GLY A 187 7.68 -9.26 -14.49
C GLY A 187 7.31 -10.65 -15.00
N GLN A 188 7.18 -10.83 -16.31
CA GLN A 188 6.99 -12.16 -16.89
C GLN A 188 8.23 -13.04 -16.67
N GLU A 189 9.43 -12.52 -16.90
CA GLU A 189 10.68 -13.27 -16.65
C GLU A 189 10.84 -13.65 -15.16
N THR A 190 10.41 -12.79 -14.24
CA THR A 190 10.49 -13.04 -12.79
C THR A 190 9.41 -14.02 -12.29
N LEU A 191 8.17 -13.87 -12.74
CA LEU A 191 7.02 -14.60 -12.16
C LEU A 191 6.60 -15.84 -12.97
N ASN A 192 7.02 -15.96 -14.23
CA ASN A 192 6.69 -17.10 -15.07
C ASN A 192 7.86 -18.08 -15.15
N THR A 193 8.36 -18.49 -13.98
CA THR A 193 9.46 -19.46 -13.83
C THR A 193 8.91 -20.82 -13.42
N THR A 194 9.53 -21.89 -13.93
CA THR A 194 9.16 -23.27 -13.56
C THR A 194 9.35 -23.51 -12.06
N GLU A 195 10.33 -22.85 -11.45
CA GLU A 195 10.60 -22.91 -10.02
C GLU A 195 9.42 -22.36 -9.20
N LEU A 196 8.90 -21.17 -9.56
CA LEU A 196 7.77 -20.58 -8.87
C LEU A 196 6.48 -21.39 -9.11
N GLU A 197 6.25 -21.88 -10.33
CA GLU A 197 5.10 -22.74 -10.64
C GLU A 197 5.13 -24.03 -9.81
N THR A 198 6.31 -24.67 -9.73
CA THR A 198 6.51 -25.89 -8.93
C THR A 198 6.29 -25.62 -7.44
N PHE A 199 6.82 -24.50 -6.93
CA PHE A 199 6.58 -24.06 -5.56
C PHE A 199 5.08 -23.91 -5.27
N LEU A 200 4.35 -23.15 -6.09
CA LEU A 200 2.91 -22.92 -5.91
C LEU A 200 2.10 -24.23 -5.98
N SER A 201 2.46 -25.14 -6.89
CA SER A 201 1.84 -26.46 -7.00
C SER A 201 2.05 -27.32 -5.74
N ASN A 202 3.29 -27.33 -5.22
CA ASN A 202 3.62 -28.05 -3.99
C ASN A 202 2.85 -27.51 -2.78
N ILE A 203 2.74 -26.18 -2.65
CA ILE A 203 1.95 -25.57 -1.58
C ILE A 203 0.46 -25.89 -1.74
N SER A 204 -0.08 -25.86 -2.96
CA SER A 204 -1.48 -26.24 -3.21
C SER A 204 -1.76 -27.69 -2.78
N SER A 205 -0.85 -28.62 -3.09
CA SER A 205 -0.94 -30.01 -2.65
C SER A 205 -0.86 -30.15 -1.13
N SER A 206 0.06 -29.42 -0.49
CA SER A 206 0.21 -29.39 0.98
C SER A 206 -1.07 -28.90 1.67
N VAL A 207 -1.68 -27.81 1.17
CA VAL A 207 -2.95 -27.29 1.70
C VAL A 207 -4.07 -28.31 1.55
N GLN A 208 -4.16 -29.02 0.42
CA GLN A 208 -5.15 -30.08 0.23
C GLN A 208 -4.90 -31.27 1.18
N GLY A 209 -3.64 -31.61 1.44
CA GLY A 209 -3.26 -32.61 2.44
C GLY A 209 -3.77 -32.24 3.83
N VAL A 210 -3.49 -31.02 4.28
CA VAL A 210 -3.96 -30.49 5.58
C VAL A 210 -5.49 -30.49 5.66
N GLN A 211 -6.20 -30.11 4.60
CA GLN A 211 -7.67 -30.17 4.57
C GLN A 211 -8.20 -31.59 4.70
N THR A 212 -7.53 -32.56 4.07
CA THR A 212 -7.90 -33.99 4.14
C THR A 212 -7.67 -34.52 5.54
N GLU A 213 -6.51 -34.23 6.14
CA GLU A 213 -6.17 -34.61 7.51
C GLU A 213 -7.14 -34.01 8.52
N LEU A 214 -7.47 -32.71 8.39
CA LEU A 214 -8.49 -32.06 9.20
C LEU A 214 -9.85 -32.77 9.10
N GLY A 215 -10.26 -33.18 7.90
CA GLY A 215 -11.50 -33.93 7.69
C GLY A 215 -11.50 -35.28 8.41
N HIS A 216 -10.40 -36.02 8.31
CA HIS A 216 -10.22 -37.31 8.98
C HIS A 216 -10.21 -37.17 10.50
N GLU A 217 -9.42 -36.23 11.04
CA GLU A 217 -9.35 -35.97 12.48
C GLU A 217 -10.70 -35.51 13.05
N THR A 218 -11.42 -34.68 12.31
CA THR A 218 -12.78 -34.25 12.71
C THR A 218 -13.73 -35.44 12.75
N GLN A 219 -13.72 -36.30 11.74
CA GLN A 219 -14.58 -37.49 11.72
C GLN A 219 -14.24 -38.46 12.86
N MET A 220 -12.97 -38.79 13.03
CA MET A 220 -12.51 -39.65 14.13
C MET A 220 -12.92 -39.07 15.48
N THR A 221 -12.77 -37.76 15.67
CA THR A 221 -13.14 -37.07 16.91
C THR A 221 -14.64 -37.20 17.18
N VAL A 222 -15.50 -37.06 16.15
CA VAL A 222 -16.95 -37.25 16.29
C VAL A 222 -17.29 -38.69 16.71
N GLU A 223 -16.69 -39.69 16.07
CA GLU A 223 -16.93 -41.10 16.42
C GLU A 223 -16.47 -41.44 17.84
N ILE A 224 -15.34 -40.86 18.28
CA ILE A 224 -14.84 -40.99 19.65
C ILE A 224 -15.79 -40.33 20.64
N ILE A 225 -16.30 -39.12 20.33
CA ILE A 225 -17.28 -38.42 21.18
C ILE A 225 -18.53 -39.29 21.34
N ASP A 226 -19.13 -39.77 20.24
CA ASP A 226 -20.32 -40.61 20.29
C ASP A 226 -20.09 -41.88 21.12
N THR A 227 -18.93 -42.51 20.95
CA THR A 227 -18.56 -43.70 21.73
C THR A 227 -18.45 -43.39 23.22
N ILE A 228 -17.77 -42.29 23.59
CA ILE A 228 -17.61 -41.87 24.98
C ILE A 228 -18.95 -41.52 25.60
N GLU A 229 -19.82 -40.79 24.89
CA GLU A 229 -21.15 -40.43 25.37
C GLU A 229 -22.00 -41.67 25.65
N GLN A 230 -22.02 -42.63 24.73
CA GLN A 230 -22.77 -43.88 24.89
C GLN A 230 -22.23 -44.73 26.06
N GLN A 231 -20.90 -44.90 26.14
CA GLN A 231 -20.29 -45.69 27.20
C GLN A 231 -20.43 -45.03 28.58
N SER A 232 -20.46 -43.70 28.64
CA SER A 232 -20.50 -42.95 29.88
C SER A 232 -21.91 -42.74 30.46
N GLN A 233 -22.99 -43.11 29.74
CA GLN A 233 -24.38 -42.83 30.17
C GLN A 233 -24.67 -43.25 31.62
N HIS A 234 -24.21 -44.44 32.00
CA HIS A 234 -24.42 -44.98 33.35
C HIS A 234 -23.50 -44.35 34.42
N LEU A 235 -22.38 -43.75 34.00
CA LEU A 235 -21.40 -43.08 34.87
C LEU A 235 -21.83 -41.65 35.25
N TYR A 236 -22.84 -41.09 34.56
CA TYR A 236 -23.36 -39.76 34.90
C TYR A 236 -24.24 -39.76 36.16
N TYR A 237 -24.76 -40.91 36.58
CA TYR A 237 -25.49 -41.03 37.84
C TYR A 237 -24.50 -41.00 39.01
N ALA A 238 -24.78 -40.14 40.00
CA ALA A 238 -24.00 -40.12 41.23
C ALA A 238 -24.09 -41.46 41.98
N GLU A 239 -25.26 -42.10 41.96
CA GLU A 239 -25.50 -43.46 42.39
C GLU A 239 -26.36 -44.15 41.30
N PRO A 240 -25.88 -45.24 40.67
CA PRO A 240 -26.63 -45.92 39.62
C PRO A 240 -27.98 -46.46 40.13
N PRO A 241 -29.07 -46.29 39.36
CA PRO A 241 -30.36 -46.94 39.64
C PRO A 241 -30.26 -48.47 39.81
N VAL A 242 -31.21 -49.07 40.52
CA VAL A 242 -31.21 -50.52 40.86
C VAL A 242 -31.26 -51.42 39.63
N ASP A 243 -31.82 -50.92 38.54
CA ASP A 243 -31.96 -51.57 37.23
C ASP A 243 -30.70 -51.46 36.34
N MET A 244 -29.66 -50.74 36.79
CA MET A 244 -28.36 -50.66 36.10
C MET A 244 -27.35 -51.70 36.63
N PRO A 245 -26.33 -52.06 35.83
CA PRO A 245 -25.25 -52.94 36.28
C PRO A 245 -24.54 -52.38 37.51
N TYR A 246 -24.46 -53.19 38.58
CA TYR A 246 -23.73 -52.82 39.80
C TYR A 246 -22.22 -52.73 39.53
N ILE A 247 -21.62 -51.57 39.87
CA ILE A 247 -20.17 -51.36 39.78
C ILE A 247 -19.56 -51.62 41.16
N PRO A 248 -18.83 -52.73 41.39
CA PRO A 248 -18.27 -53.03 42.69
C PRO A 248 -17.12 -52.08 43.07
N PRO A 249 -17.02 -51.66 44.35
CA PRO A 249 -15.89 -50.88 44.82
C PRO A 249 -14.57 -51.61 44.63
N ASN A 250 -13.59 -50.95 43.99
CA ASN A 250 -12.23 -51.47 43.92
C ASN A 250 -11.46 -51.13 45.21
N THR A 251 -11.23 -52.14 46.05
CA THR A 251 -10.57 -52.00 47.36
C THR A 251 -9.04 -52.11 47.30
N ARG A 252 -8.46 -52.27 46.10
CA ARG A 252 -7.01 -52.47 45.88
C ARG A 252 -6.33 -51.26 45.23
N LEU A 253 -6.98 -50.10 45.21
CA LEU A 253 -6.43 -48.90 44.59
C LEU A 253 -5.24 -48.37 45.39
N SER A 254 -4.08 -48.26 44.73
CA SER A 254 -2.89 -47.56 45.25
C SER A 254 -2.93 -46.06 44.99
N GLN A 255 -3.78 -45.61 44.07
CA GLN A 255 -3.99 -44.21 43.70
C GLN A 255 -5.48 -43.95 43.45
N LYS A 256 -5.95 -42.73 43.77
CA LYS A 256 -7.30 -42.28 43.49
C LYS A 256 -7.33 -40.78 43.25
N SER A 257 -8.20 -40.36 42.33
CA SER A 257 -8.51 -38.96 42.08
C SER A 257 -10.00 -38.77 41.87
N GLY A 258 -10.48 -37.56 42.10
CA GLY A 258 -11.88 -37.19 41.90
C GLY A 258 -12.25 -35.91 42.63
N TYR A 259 -13.43 -35.41 42.32
CA TYR A 259 -13.98 -34.25 43.00
C TYR A 259 -14.58 -34.64 44.35
N LEU A 260 -14.29 -33.86 45.39
CA LEU A 260 -14.86 -34.02 46.72
C LEU A 260 -15.24 -32.64 47.28
N PHE A 261 -16.22 -32.64 48.18
CA PHE A 261 -16.53 -31.47 49.00
C PHE A 261 -15.74 -31.52 50.31
N TYR A 262 -14.87 -30.55 50.53
CA TYR A 262 -14.18 -30.40 51.82
C TYR A 262 -14.90 -29.36 52.68
N LYS A 263 -15.13 -29.72 53.95
CA LYS A 263 -15.81 -28.86 54.91
C LYS A 263 -14.80 -28.01 55.67
N THR A 264 -15.00 -26.70 55.66
CA THR A 264 -14.25 -25.75 56.48
C THR A 264 -15.18 -25.11 57.51
N LYS A 265 -14.72 -25.02 58.76
CA LYS A 265 -15.42 -24.29 59.83
C LYS A 265 -14.77 -22.92 60.00
N PHE A 266 -15.54 -21.86 59.81
CA PHE A 266 -15.13 -20.48 60.05
C PHE A 266 -15.72 -19.99 61.37
N ALA A 267 -14.87 -19.46 62.26
CA ALA A 267 -15.25 -18.88 63.55
C ALA A 267 -16.17 -19.76 64.43
N GLY A 268 -16.05 -21.08 64.34
CA GLY A 268 -16.79 -22.05 65.16
C GLY A 268 -18.30 -22.19 64.89
N MET A 269 -18.91 -21.26 64.13
CA MET A 269 -20.36 -21.20 63.94
C MET A 269 -20.80 -21.25 62.46
N VAL A 270 -19.90 -20.98 61.51
CA VAL A 270 -20.24 -21.00 60.08
C VAL A 270 -19.51 -22.16 59.39
N THR A 271 -20.25 -22.96 58.63
CA THR A 271 -19.68 -24.05 57.83
C THR A 271 -19.72 -23.69 56.35
N LYS A 272 -18.59 -23.87 55.67
CA LYS A 272 -18.45 -23.75 54.22
C LYS A 272 -18.09 -25.11 53.64
N TRP A 273 -18.69 -25.45 52.50
CA TRP A 273 -18.32 -26.62 51.70
C TRP A 273 -17.71 -26.12 50.40
N ASP A 274 -16.49 -26.55 50.14
CA ASP A 274 -15.74 -26.15 48.97
C ASP A 274 -15.53 -27.36 48.05
N HIS A 275 -15.87 -27.19 46.78
CA HIS A 275 -15.75 -28.23 45.77
C HIS A 275 -14.35 -28.20 45.15
N VAL A 276 -13.56 -29.26 45.35
CA VAL A 276 -12.17 -29.32 44.88
C VAL A 276 -11.85 -30.66 44.24
N PHE A 277 -10.86 -30.64 43.34
CA PHE A 277 -10.31 -31.85 42.79
C PHE A 277 -9.22 -32.38 43.71
N ILE A 278 -9.38 -33.59 44.22
CA ILE A 278 -8.43 -34.25 45.13
C ILE A 278 -7.76 -35.40 44.39
N TYR A 279 -6.46 -35.57 44.59
CA TYR A 279 -5.70 -36.69 44.05
C TYR A 279 -4.58 -37.14 44.99
N THR A 280 -4.26 -38.44 44.95
CA THR A 280 -3.14 -39.01 45.70
C THR A 280 -1.83 -38.87 44.90
N LEU A 281 -0.78 -38.30 45.51
CA LEU A 281 0.57 -38.24 44.94
C LEU A 281 1.58 -38.81 45.94
N GLY A 282 2.10 -40.00 45.64
CA GLY A 282 2.88 -40.77 46.61
C GLY A 282 2.05 -41.09 47.85
N SER A 283 2.54 -40.73 49.04
CA SER A 283 1.84 -40.87 50.32
C SER A 283 1.07 -39.61 50.76
N LYS A 284 0.90 -38.63 49.86
CA LYS A 284 0.23 -37.35 50.16
C LYS A 284 -1.11 -37.22 49.46
N LEU A 285 -2.03 -36.52 50.11
CA LEU A 285 -3.29 -36.08 49.54
C LEU A 285 -3.15 -34.63 49.06
N MET A 286 -3.32 -34.43 47.76
CA MET A 286 -3.18 -33.12 47.11
C MET A 286 -4.56 -32.61 46.70
N SER A 287 -4.73 -31.29 46.65
CA SER A 287 -5.97 -30.66 46.21
C SER A 287 -5.68 -29.52 45.23
N ILE A 288 -6.48 -29.43 44.17
CA ILE A 288 -6.51 -28.31 43.23
C ILE A 288 -7.85 -27.61 43.41
N ALA A 289 -7.80 -26.31 43.72
CA ALA A 289 -9.00 -25.48 43.76
C ALA A 289 -9.59 -25.38 42.35
N LYS A 290 -10.92 -25.34 42.25
CA LYS A 290 -11.57 -25.02 40.99
C LYS A 290 -11.15 -23.60 40.57
N GLY A 291 -10.54 -23.49 39.37
CA GLY A 291 -10.28 -22.19 38.73
C GLY A 291 -11.57 -21.46 38.40
#